data_AF-A0AA38PNK6-F1
#
_entry.id   AF-A0AA38PNK6-F1
#
_cell.length_a   1.000
_cell.length_b   1.000
_cell.length_c   1.000
_cell.angle_alpha   90.00
_cell.angle_beta   90.00
_cell.angle_gamma   90.00
#
_symmetry.space_group_name_H-M   'P 1'
#
loop_
_entity.id
_entity.type
_entity.pdbx_description
1 polymer ?
#
loop_
_entity_poly.entity_id
_entity_poly.type
_entity_poly.pdbx_seq_one_letter_code
_entity_poly.pdbx_strand_id
1 'polypeptide(L)'
;STVHSQRNYSLKDHLRDVFQIFSSLKPPSATESLEAFSFFIHRRAFRKLGWRIKEFLTHLNDSPFTVLKTVDFTRISAQQFAIPFTLAEYDLLQLSKFPLGDERPVTLSINSDNVKDWLDGFQQLFNFLQGFFPCPREEPTYALPTREAVLGGVGSIQLIMKLKPVLKHILLVSGVESTLLCAKASSSSEDSDAFQFPATPQASRERQPDNDRATDTKNMFAAEDVKDMFTAKDTEDTSAATVSPPSSEDDEDSDESSDETAIENEDEKDNLPLTFPHTSESVRRLLQSMYAILAWQTAVNSLSKHLGKFAEVHMRVQFFECDRVPRIKQDSRMKAKLNEIFPGLDLGQKSFGRMSRSWSRAKVHAEATLMAWVFTQSKMDPSKFFEEEIPIAASKQCCYLCYRLQEKLNDFGSLKFRLPGSHHGIFAWIPPRDVPNQILVELRSDLLRIVSDVSAQHSRQTSTTNFPVVNES
;
A
#
# COMPACT_ATOMS: atom_id res chain seq x y z
N SER A 1 -20.72 12.88 -9.20
CA SER A 1 -19.77 12.15 -10.07
C SER A 1 -18.46 11.97 -9.30
N THR A 2 -18.31 10.84 -8.61
CA THR A 2 -17.10 10.50 -7.85
C THR A 2 -16.00 10.04 -8.80
N VAL A 3 -15.06 10.95 -9.11
CA VAL A 3 -13.83 10.60 -9.82
C VAL A 3 -12.98 9.76 -8.88
N HIS A 4 -13.10 8.43 -8.99
CA HIS A 4 -12.08 7.53 -8.47
C HIS A 4 -10.83 7.69 -9.34
N SER A 5 -9.99 8.67 -8.97
CA SER A 5 -8.61 8.80 -9.46
C SER A 5 -7.78 7.64 -8.88
N GLN A 6 -8.02 6.42 -9.35
CA GLN A 6 -7.02 5.38 -9.27
C GLN A 6 -6.01 5.64 -10.39
N ARG A 7 -5.12 6.63 -10.19
CA ARG A 7 -3.86 6.72 -10.95
C ARG A 7 -2.95 5.57 -10.50
N ASN A 8 -3.33 4.36 -10.90
CA ASN A 8 -2.48 3.20 -10.77
C ASN A 8 -1.27 3.38 -11.69
N TYR A 9 -0.09 3.04 -11.17
CA TYR A 9 1.11 2.82 -11.97
C TYR A 9 0.76 2.12 -13.29
N SER A 10 1.24 2.64 -14.41
CA SER A 10 1.26 1.82 -15.60
C SER A 10 2.19 0.63 -15.31
N LEU A 11 1.77 -0.58 -15.68
CA LEU A 11 2.61 -1.78 -15.55
C LEU A 11 4.00 -1.55 -16.16
N LYS A 12 4.08 -0.74 -17.22
CA LYS A 12 5.32 -0.34 -17.90
C LYS A 12 6.27 0.44 -16.97
N ASP A 13 5.76 1.39 -16.20
CA ASP A 13 6.58 2.15 -15.24
C ASP A 13 7.00 1.27 -14.07
N HIS A 14 6.12 0.38 -13.62
CA HIS A 14 6.45 -0.57 -12.56
C HIS A 14 7.57 -1.52 -12.98
N LEU A 15 7.48 -2.06 -14.20
CA LEU A 15 8.50 -2.94 -14.77
C LEU A 15 9.80 -2.18 -15.02
N ARG A 16 9.75 -0.97 -15.59
CA ARG A 16 10.95 -0.13 -15.79
C ARG A 16 11.68 0.13 -14.47
N ASP A 17 10.95 0.41 -13.39
CA ASP A 17 11.55 0.63 -12.08
C ASP A 17 12.24 -0.63 -11.57
N VAL A 18 11.53 -1.76 -11.63
CA VAL A 18 12.07 -3.05 -11.24
C VAL A 18 13.34 -3.37 -12.05
N PHE A 19 13.33 -3.10 -13.37
CA PHE A 19 14.49 -3.29 -14.24
C PHE A 19 15.63 -2.32 -13.98
N GLN A 20 15.40 -1.02 -13.85
CA GLN A 20 16.45 -0.05 -13.52
C GLN A 20 17.11 -0.40 -12.18
N ILE A 21 16.33 -0.88 -11.22
CA ILE A 21 16.87 -1.33 -9.95
C ILE A 21 17.69 -2.60 -10.18
N PHE A 22 17.15 -3.65 -10.79
CA PHE A 22 17.91 -4.88 -11.09
C PHE A 22 19.19 -4.63 -11.90
N SER A 23 19.14 -3.75 -12.91
CA SER A 23 20.30 -3.37 -13.72
C SER A 23 21.36 -2.58 -12.94
N SER A 24 20.96 -1.89 -11.87
CA SER A 24 21.89 -1.24 -10.95
C SER A 24 22.43 -2.16 -9.85
N LEU A 25 21.80 -3.32 -9.64
CA LEU A 25 22.35 -4.40 -8.84
C LEU A 25 23.38 -5.10 -9.74
N LYS A 26 24.66 -4.71 -9.62
CA LYS A 26 25.76 -5.49 -10.24
C LYS A 26 25.62 -6.95 -9.80
N PRO A 27 25.98 -7.97 -10.61
CA PRO A 27 25.98 -9.35 -10.14
C PRO A 27 27.13 -9.54 -9.17
N PRO A 28 26.87 -9.76 -7.87
CA PRO A 28 27.96 -9.75 -6.94
C PRO A 28 28.00 -11.00 -6.06
N SER A 29 29.03 -11.09 -5.23
CA SER A 29 29.16 -12.13 -4.21
C SER A 29 27.88 -12.24 -3.33
N ALA A 30 27.64 -13.40 -2.70
CA ALA A 30 26.39 -13.67 -1.97
C ALA A 30 26.01 -12.59 -0.92
N THR A 31 27.00 -11.96 -0.29
CA THR A 31 26.82 -10.86 0.69
C THR A 31 26.31 -9.57 0.08
N GLU A 32 26.73 -9.21 -1.14
CA GLU A 32 26.26 -8.01 -1.84
C GLU A 32 24.82 -8.18 -2.36
N SER A 33 24.33 -9.42 -2.51
CA SER A 33 22.97 -9.68 -2.99
C SER A 33 21.87 -9.24 -2.01
N LEU A 34 22.13 -9.31 -0.70
CA LEU A 34 21.21 -8.86 0.35
C LEU A 34 21.16 -7.35 0.47
N GLU A 35 22.33 -6.71 0.41
CA GLU A 35 22.42 -5.26 0.46
C GLU A 35 21.73 -4.67 -0.77
N ALA A 36 21.96 -5.26 -1.94
CA ALA A 36 21.24 -5.00 -3.18
C ALA A 36 19.71 -5.16 -3.05
N PHE A 37 19.24 -6.26 -2.45
CA PHE A 37 17.81 -6.48 -2.20
C PHE A 37 17.22 -5.47 -1.21
N SER A 38 17.93 -5.15 -0.15
CA SER A 38 17.54 -4.14 0.83
C SER A 38 17.40 -2.78 0.15
N PHE A 39 18.41 -2.38 -0.63
CA PHE A 39 18.35 -1.18 -1.46
C PHE A 39 17.19 -1.21 -2.46
N PHE A 40 16.84 -2.36 -3.04
CA PHE A 40 15.67 -2.51 -3.89
C PHE A 40 14.37 -2.22 -3.13
N ILE A 41 14.18 -2.81 -1.95
CA ILE A 41 13.00 -2.59 -1.12
C ILE A 41 12.91 -1.12 -0.69
N HIS A 42 14.03 -0.53 -0.24
CA HIS A 42 14.10 0.89 0.08
C HIS A 42 13.71 1.72 -1.15
N ARG A 43 14.35 1.56 -2.31
CA ARG A 43 14.06 2.37 -3.51
C ARG A 43 12.61 2.30 -3.96
N ARG A 44 12.04 1.09 -4.07
CA ARG A 44 10.64 0.90 -4.46
C ARG A 44 9.71 1.66 -3.52
N ALA A 45 10.04 1.62 -2.25
CA ALA A 45 9.20 2.17 -1.23
C ALA A 45 9.39 3.69 -1.04
N PHE A 46 10.60 4.19 -1.24
CA PHE A 46 10.93 5.62 -1.42
C PHE A 46 10.11 6.24 -2.54
N ARG A 47 10.02 5.56 -3.68
CA ARG A 47 9.22 6.05 -4.80
C ARG A 47 7.72 6.02 -4.51
N LYS A 48 7.23 4.95 -3.86
CA LYS A 48 5.84 4.88 -3.41
C LYS A 48 5.52 6.03 -2.46
N LEU A 49 6.45 6.37 -1.58
CA LEU A 49 6.33 7.52 -0.68
C LEU A 49 6.27 8.85 -1.45
N GLY A 50 7.20 9.11 -2.37
CA GLY A 50 7.16 10.31 -3.23
C GLY A 50 5.83 10.46 -3.98
N TRP A 51 5.25 9.35 -4.45
CA TRP A 51 3.91 9.35 -5.04
C TRP A 51 2.81 9.68 -4.03
N ARG A 52 2.84 9.11 -2.82
CA ARG A 52 1.86 9.43 -1.77
C ARG A 52 1.92 10.90 -1.39
N ILE A 53 3.13 11.46 -1.27
CA ILE A 53 3.35 12.90 -1.07
C ILE A 53 2.73 13.69 -2.22
N LYS A 54 2.99 13.31 -3.48
CA LYS A 54 2.40 13.97 -4.66
C LYS A 54 0.88 13.89 -4.68
N GLU A 55 0.31 12.70 -4.49
CA GLU A 55 -1.14 12.46 -4.45
C GLU A 55 -1.78 13.35 -3.39
N PHE A 56 -1.17 13.41 -2.22
CA PHE A 56 -1.60 14.23 -1.12
C PHE A 56 -1.54 15.73 -1.42
N LEU A 57 -0.45 16.22 -2.01
CA LEU A 57 -0.33 17.61 -2.50
C LEU A 57 -1.35 17.94 -3.60
N THR A 58 -1.57 17.00 -4.53
CA THR A 58 -2.56 17.15 -5.62
C THR A 58 -3.98 17.31 -5.07
N HIS A 59 -4.27 16.68 -3.93
CA HIS A 59 -5.61 16.76 -3.32
C HIS A 59 -5.87 18.07 -2.57
N LEU A 60 -4.83 18.81 -2.18
CA LEU A 60 -4.95 20.03 -1.40
C LEU A 60 -4.53 21.28 -2.19
N ASN A 61 -4.00 21.13 -3.40
CA ASN A 61 -3.33 22.16 -4.23
C ASN A 61 -2.09 22.81 -3.59
N ASP A 62 -1.80 22.51 -2.32
CA ASP A 62 -0.68 23.04 -1.56
C ASP A 62 -0.29 22.00 -0.49
N SER A 63 0.80 22.26 0.21
CA SER A 63 1.15 21.53 1.43
C SER A 63 0.05 21.71 2.49
N PRO A 64 -0.32 20.63 3.22
CA PRO A 64 -1.30 20.74 4.28
C PRO A 64 -0.92 21.77 5.34
N PHE A 65 0.37 21.95 5.63
CA PHE A 65 0.80 22.86 6.67
C PHE A 65 0.63 24.33 6.23
N THR A 66 0.78 24.62 4.93
CA THR A 66 0.38 25.92 4.37
C THR A 66 -1.12 26.15 4.51
N VAL A 67 -1.94 25.15 4.15
CA VAL A 67 -3.40 25.22 4.28
C VAL A 67 -3.80 25.44 5.75
N LEU A 68 -3.20 24.69 6.68
CA LEU A 68 -3.48 24.78 8.11
C LEU A 68 -3.12 26.14 8.71
N LYS A 69 -2.11 26.85 8.20
CA LYS A 69 -1.76 28.20 8.69
C LYS A 69 -2.87 29.23 8.51
N THR A 70 -3.85 28.97 7.65
CA THR A 70 -5.03 29.84 7.47
C THR A 70 -6.09 29.66 8.56
N VAL A 71 -5.96 28.64 9.42
CA VAL A 71 -6.86 28.39 10.55
C VAL A 71 -6.59 29.39 11.68
N ASP A 72 -7.67 29.85 12.32
CA ASP A 72 -7.58 30.65 13.55
C ASP A 72 -7.30 29.74 14.75
N PHE A 73 -6.05 29.76 15.22
CA PHE A 73 -5.62 29.00 16.39
C PHE A 73 -5.69 29.77 17.72
N THR A 74 -6.38 30.92 17.79
CA THR A 74 -6.52 31.67 19.06
C THR A 74 -7.15 30.85 20.19
N ARG A 75 -7.86 29.78 19.87
CA ARG A 75 -8.54 28.88 20.82
C ARG A 75 -7.80 27.57 21.10
N ILE A 76 -6.60 27.36 20.57
CA ILE A 76 -5.85 26.14 20.87
C ILE A 76 -5.45 26.14 22.36
N SER A 77 -5.75 25.05 23.07
CA SER A 77 -5.34 24.91 24.47
C SER A 77 -3.83 24.66 24.55
N ALA A 78 -3.19 25.30 25.54
CA ALA A 78 -1.78 25.05 25.81
C ALA A 78 -1.59 23.59 26.25
N GLN A 79 -0.63 22.89 25.64
CA GLN A 79 -0.30 21.51 25.98
C GLN A 79 1.21 21.29 25.98
N GLN A 80 1.68 20.43 26.87
CA GLN A 80 3.08 19.99 26.94
C GLN A 80 3.21 18.52 26.56
N PHE A 81 4.31 18.18 25.90
CA PHE A 81 4.63 16.83 25.44
C PHE A 81 6.05 16.46 25.86
N ALA A 82 6.21 15.37 26.60
CA ALA A 82 7.51 14.79 26.90
C ALA A 82 7.86 13.79 25.79
N ILE A 83 8.69 14.21 24.83
CA ILE A 83 9.08 13.38 23.68
C ILE A 83 10.61 13.24 23.68
N PRO A 84 11.15 12.02 23.83
CA PRO A 84 12.60 11.82 23.82
C PRO A 84 13.16 11.86 22.40
N PHE A 85 14.16 12.72 22.20
CA PHE A 85 14.90 12.84 20.94
C PHE A 85 16.36 12.41 21.11
N THR A 86 16.88 11.73 20.11
CA THR A 86 18.32 11.52 19.92
C THR A 86 18.98 12.82 19.47
N LEU A 87 20.32 12.86 19.50
CA LEU A 87 21.07 14.04 19.06
C LEU A 87 20.77 14.41 17.60
N ALA A 88 20.80 13.41 16.70
CA ALA A 88 20.52 13.63 15.28
C ALA A 88 19.09 14.11 15.02
N GLU A 89 18.11 13.64 15.78
CA GLU A 89 16.73 14.13 15.68
C GLU A 89 16.59 15.57 16.19
N TYR A 90 17.35 15.94 17.22
CA TYR A 90 17.39 17.31 17.72
C TYR A 90 18.01 18.27 16.70
N ASP A 91 19.11 17.89 16.07
CA ASP A 91 19.73 18.66 14.98
C ASP A 91 18.74 18.86 13.83
N LEU A 92 17.97 17.81 13.50
CA LEU A 92 16.93 17.91 12.47
C LEU A 92 15.77 18.83 12.89
N LEU A 93 15.34 18.81 14.16
CA LEU A 93 14.33 19.77 14.66
C LEU A 93 14.80 21.22 14.52
N GLN A 94 16.07 21.49 14.86
CA GLN A 94 16.68 22.80 14.74
C GLN A 94 16.78 23.23 13.27
N LEU A 95 17.24 22.34 12.38
CA LEU A 95 17.28 22.59 10.93
C LEU A 95 15.89 22.85 10.34
N SER A 96 14.86 22.17 10.86
CA SER A 96 13.47 22.41 10.48
C SER A 96 12.86 23.67 11.09
N LYS A 97 13.56 24.37 11.99
CA LYS A 97 13.10 25.61 12.64
C LYS A 97 11.85 25.42 13.51
N PHE A 98 11.73 24.28 14.18
CA PHE A 98 10.71 24.15 15.23
C PHE A 98 10.97 25.15 16.37
N PRO A 99 9.94 25.62 17.09
CA PRO A 99 10.07 26.59 18.17
C PRO A 99 10.68 25.94 19.43
N LEU A 100 11.96 25.62 19.34
CA LEU A 100 12.77 25.08 20.41
C LEU A 100 13.60 26.21 21.05
N GLY A 101 13.79 26.15 22.36
CA GLY A 101 14.77 27.00 23.03
C GLY A 101 16.21 26.59 22.68
N ASP A 102 17.17 27.39 23.15
CA ASP A 102 18.61 27.10 22.96
C ASP A 102 19.05 25.82 23.70
N GLU A 103 18.38 25.50 24.80
CA GLU A 103 18.61 24.29 25.58
C GLU A 103 17.73 23.13 25.10
N ARG A 104 18.25 21.90 25.18
CA ARG A 104 17.51 20.68 24.83
C ARG A 104 16.27 20.57 25.72
N PRO A 105 15.06 20.83 25.21
CA PRO A 105 13.89 20.88 26.05
C PRO A 105 13.50 19.44 26.43
N VAL A 106 13.32 19.20 27.72
CA VAL A 106 12.75 17.94 28.23
C VAL A 106 11.27 17.81 27.84
N THR A 107 10.60 18.95 27.65
CA THR A 107 9.18 19.05 27.31
C THR A 107 8.95 20.06 26.20
N LEU A 108 8.18 19.68 25.18
CA LEU A 108 7.74 20.54 24.09
C LEU A 108 6.40 21.18 24.44
N SER A 109 6.28 22.50 24.35
CA SER A 109 5.01 23.21 24.58
C SER A 109 4.41 23.75 23.30
N ILE A 110 3.11 23.57 23.12
CA ILE A 110 2.32 24.20 22.06
C ILE A 110 1.21 25.05 22.67
N ASN A 111 0.97 26.23 22.12
CA ASN A 111 -0.09 27.16 22.52
C ASN A 111 -0.48 28.06 21.33
N SER A 112 -1.37 29.03 21.56
CA SER A 112 -1.82 29.99 20.54
C SER A 112 -0.70 30.83 19.95
N ASP A 113 0.38 31.06 20.71
CA ASP A 113 1.42 32.02 20.37
C ASP A 113 2.47 31.38 19.46
N ASN A 114 2.71 30.07 19.58
CA ASN A 114 3.77 29.36 18.85
C ASN A 114 3.27 28.28 17.87
N VAL A 115 1.96 28.01 17.79
CA VAL A 115 1.39 26.99 16.88
C VAL A 115 1.75 27.24 15.41
N LYS A 116 1.90 28.51 14.99
CA LYS A 116 2.33 28.85 13.64
C LYS A 116 3.78 28.44 13.38
N ASP A 117 4.68 28.65 14.34
CA ASP A 117 6.07 28.21 14.25
C ASP A 117 6.16 26.68 14.22
N TRP A 118 5.28 25.98 14.96
CA TRP A 118 5.14 24.52 14.84
C TRP A 118 4.74 24.10 13.43
N LEU A 119 3.76 24.77 12.80
CA LEU A 119 3.35 24.50 11.43
C LEU A 119 4.45 24.84 10.42
N ASP A 120 5.25 25.88 10.66
CA ASP A 120 6.47 26.18 9.89
C ASP A 120 7.50 25.05 9.98
N GLY A 121 7.73 24.53 11.19
CA GLY A 121 8.59 23.39 11.43
C GLY A 121 8.15 22.14 10.65
N PHE A 122 6.86 21.80 10.74
CA PHE A 122 6.30 20.68 9.98
C PHE A 122 6.37 20.92 8.47
N GLN A 123 6.12 22.15 8.01
CA GLN A 123 6.26 22.50 6.60
C GLN A 123 7.69 22.27 6.10
N GLN A 124 8.69 22.71 6.85
CA GLN A 124 10.09 22.53 6.48
C GLN A 124 10.52 21.07 6.49
N LEU A 125 10.09 20.31 7.49
CA LEU A 125 10.34 18.88 7.54
C LEU A 125 9.68 18.15 6.36
N PHE A 126 8.47 18.57 5.98
CA PHE A 126 7.77 18.05 4.80
C PHE A 126 8.47 18.45 3.49
N ASN A 127 9.03 19.66 3.41
CA ASN A 127 9.83 20.10 2.27
C ASN A 127 11.12 19.27 2.13
N PHE A 128 11.79 18.94 3.24
CA PHE A 128 12.93 18.03 3.23
C PHE A 128 12.54 16.66 2.69
N LEU A 129 11.43 16.10 3.18
CA LEU A 129 10.88 14.86 2.60
C LEU A 129 10.66 15.02 1.09
N GLN A 130 9.94 16.03 0.64
CA GLN A 130 9.70 16.24 -0.79
C GLN A 130 11.00 16.34 -1.61
N GLY A 131 12.04 16.96 -1.05
CA GLY A 131 13.38 17.05 -1.65
C GLY A 131 14.08 15.68 -1.75
N PHE A 132 13.96 14.84 -0.72
CA PHE A 132 14.50 13.47 -0.71
C PHE A 132 13.68 12.50 -1.58
N PHE A 133 12.39 12.79 -1.76
CA PHE A 133 11.44 11.96 -2.49
C PHE A 133 10.86 12.72 -3.69
N PRO A 134 11.69 13.12 -4.68
CA PRO A 134 11.22 13.89 -5.81
C PRO A 134 10.07 13.16 -6.49
N CYS A 135 8.99 13.91 -6.70
CA CYS A 135 7.81 13.43 -7.38
C CYS A 135 8.21 12.79 -8.71
N PRO A 136 7.67 11.60 -9.03
CA PRO A 136 7.84 11.04 -10.35
C PRO A 136 7.27 12.00 -11.42
N ARG A 137 8.17 12.64 -12.20
CA ARG A 137 7.89 13.43 -13.41
C ARG A 137 7.55 12.52 -14.60
N GLU A 138 7.01 13.06 -15.67
CA GLU A 138 6.68 12.24 -16.85
C GLU A 138 7.93 11.77 -17.61
N GLU A 139 9.11 12.29 -17.28
CA GLU A 139 10.36 11.95 -17.96
C GLU A 139 11.10 10.72 -17.39
N PRO A 140 11.75 9.92 -18.25
CA PRO A 140 12.27 8.58 -17.93
C PRO A 140 13.61 8.55 -17.16
N THR A 141 14.29 9.68 -16.98
CA THR A 141 15.61 9.77 -16.34
C THR A 141 15.49 10.26 -14.91
N TYR A 142 15.18 9.34 -13.99
CA TYR A 142 15.29 9.62 -12.57
C TYR A 142 16.69 9.28 -12.08
N ALA A 143 17.34 10.27 -11.47
CA ALA A 143 18.48 9.99 -10.63
C ALA A 143 18.02 9.08 -9.47
N LEU A 144 18.73 7.97 -9.29
CA LEU A 144 18.50 7.09 -8.14
C LEU A 144 18.73 7.90 -6.86
N PRO A 145 17.88 7.76 -5.82
CA PRO A 145 18.12 8.45 -4.56
C PRO A 145 19.47 8.00 -3.98
N THR A 146 20.29 8.95 -3.57
CA THR A 146 21.57 8.66 -2.94
C THR A 146 21.36 8.07 -1.55
N ARG A 147 22.40 7.45 -0.97
CA ARG A 147 22.33 6.90 0.39
C ARG A 147 22.00 7.99 1.41
N GLU A 148 22.55 9.17 1.23
CA GLU A 148 22.35 10.35 2.08
C GLU A 148 20.89 10.83 1.99
N ALA A 149 20.32 10.86 0.78
CA ALA A 149 18.90 11.18 0.60
C ALA A 149 18.00 10.14 1.28
N VAL A 150 18.41 8.86 1.24
CA VAL A 150 17.70 7.79 1.94
C VAL A 150 17.72 8.00 3.44
N LEU A 151 18.89 8.24 4.02
CA LEU A 151 19.05 8.45 5.46
C LEU A 151 18.32 9.72 5.93
N GLY A 152 18.45 10.82 5.20
CA GLY A 152 17.76 12.08 5.51
C GLY A 152 16.24 11.95 5.42
N GLY A 153 15.74 11.22 4.42
CA GLY A 153 14.32 10.90 4.27
C GLY A 153 13.79 10.05 5.42
N VAL A 154 14.52 9.00 5.82
CA VAL A 154 14.15 8.14 6.97
C VAL A 154 14.14 8.95 8.27
N GLY A 155 15.18 9.75 8.53
CA GLY A 155 15.25 10.58 9.74
C GLY A 155 14.09 11.59 9.82
N SER A 156 13.70 12.16 8.68
CA SER A 156 12.56 13.08 8.61
C SER A 156 11.22 12.38 8.90
N ILE A 157 11.03 11.15 8.40
CA ILE A 157 9.83 10.33 8.67
C ILE A 157 9.76 9.96 10.16
N GLN A 158 10.89 9.50 10.73
CA GLN A 158 11.02 9.18 12.16
C GLN A 158 10.64 10.35 13.05
N LEU A 159 11.11 11.54 12.70
CA LEU A 159 10.83 12.74 13.46
C LEU A 159 9.34 13.10 13.40
N ILE A 160 8.69 13.00 12.23
CA ILE A 160 7.23 13.16 12.11
C ILE A 160 6.49 12.13 12.97
N MET A 161 6.94 10.87 13.03
CA MET A 161 6.34 9.85 13.89
C MET A 161 6.37 10.25 15.36
N LYS A 162 7.53 10.74 15.84
CA LYS A 162 7.68 11.18 17.23
C LYS A 162 6.83 12.40 17.55
N LEU A 163 6.68 13.32 16.59
CA LEU A 163 5.86 14.52 16.72
C LEU A 163 4.36 14.28 16.48
N LYS A 164 3.94 13.04 16.23
CA LYS A 164 2.52 12.65 16.07
C LYS A 164 1.59 13.20 17.16
N PRO A 165 1.93 13.18 18.46
CA PRO A 165 1.05 13.72 19.50
C PRO A 165 0.81 15.22 19.34
N VAL A 166 1.87 15.98 19.00
CA VAL A 166 1.80 17.43 18.76
C VAL A 166 0.92 17.73 17.55
N LEU A 167 1.14 17.02 16.44
CA LEU A 167 0.35 17.21 15.24
C LEU A 167 -1.13 16.84 15.46
N LYS A 168 -1.40 15.75 16.18
CA LYS A 168 -2.77 15.34 16.54
C LYS A 168 -3.48 16.45 17.31
N HIS A 169 -2.81 17.09 18.26
CA HIS A 169 -3.37 18.22 19.02
C HIS A 169 -3.76 19.39 18.11
N ILE A 170 -2.88 19.78 17.18
CA ILE A 170 -3.16 20.84 16.20
C ILE A 170 -4.39 20.49 15.35
N LEU A 171 -4.49 19.24 14.89
CA LEU A 171 -5.56 18.79 14.02
C LEU A 171 -6.93 18.68 14.68
N LEU A 172 -7.00 18.72 16.02
CA LEU A 172 -8.25 18.71 16.78
C LEU A 172 -8.83 20.13 16.99
N VAL A 173 -8.13 21.18 16.55
CA VAL A 173 -8.61 22.56 16.69
C VAL A 173 -9.81 22.83 15.77
N SER A 174 -10.81 23.52 16.30
CA SER A 174 -11.99 23.95 15.55
C SER A 174 -11.61 24.78 14.32
N GLY A 175 -12.21 24.49 13.17
CA GLY A 175 -11.95 25.18 11.90
C GLY A 175 -10.92 24.50 10.99
N VAL A 176 -10.07 23.61 11.54
CA VAL A 176 -9.12 22.82 10.72
C VAL A 176 -9.83 22.03 9.64
N GLU A 177 -10.93 21.36 9.99
CA GLU A 177 -11.72 20.57 9.05
C GLU A 177 -12.24 21.40 7.87
N SER A 178 -12.92 22.53 8.17
CA SER A 178 -13.52 23.38 7.15
C SER A 178 -12.46 23.90 6.19
N THR A 179 -11.30 24.28 6.72
CA THR A 179 -10.17 24.76 5.92
C THR A 179 -9.64 23.67 4.97
N LEU A 180 -9.46 22.44 5.46
CA LEU A 180 -9.03 21.31 4.62
C LEU A 180 -10.07 20.94 3.55
N LEU A 181 -11.36 21.03 3.86
CA LEU A 181 -12.45 20.80 2.90
C LEU A 181 -12.49 21.89 1.81
N CYS A 182 -12.33 23.15 2.19
CA CYS A 182 -12.30 24.28 1.25
C CYS A 182 -11.12 24.17 0.28
N ALA A 183 -9.92 23.88 0.77
CA ALA A 183 -8.73 23.68 -0.08
C ALA A 183 -8.95 22.58 -1.12
N LYS A 184 -9.60 21.48 -0.72
CA LYS A 184 -9.96 20.38 -1.62
C LYS A 184 -11.00 20.76 -2.67
N ALA A 185 -11.99 21.60 -2.32
CA ALA A 185 -13.01 22.01 -3.27
C ALA A 185 -12.40 22.81 -4.43
N SER A 186 -11.46 23.71 -4.12
CA SER A 186 -10.73 24.52 -5.10
C SER A 186 -9.89 23.68 -6.07
N SER A 187 -9.42 22.49 -5.68
CA SER A 187 -8.67 21.60 -6.57
C SER A 187 -9.51 20.93 -7.64
N SER A 188 -10.83 20.84 -7.45
CA SER A 188 -11.72 20.11 -8.36
C SER A 188 -12.25 20.95 -9.52
N SER A 189 -12.20 22.28 -9.42
CA SER A 189 -12.77 23.19 -10.42
C SER A 189 -11.82 23.55 -11.57
N GLU A 190 -10.51 23.47 -11.37
CA GLU A 190 -9.53 23.93 -12.39
C GLU A 190 -9.13 22.82 -13.39
N ASP A 191 -9.29 21.55 -13.03
CA ASP A 191 -8.84 20.41 -13.85
C ASP A 191 -9.93 19.80 -14.76
N SER A 192 -11.17 20.33 -14.77
CA SER A 192 -12.23 19.78 -15.63
C SER A 192 -12.17 20.25 -17.09
N ASP A 193 -11.53 21.39 -17.38
CA ASP A 193 -11.59 22.03 -18.70
C ASP A 193 -10.26 22.01 -19.49
N ALA A 194 -9.13 21.61 -18.87
CA ALA A 194 -7.80 21.79 -19.46
C ALA A 194 -7.18 20.55 -20.17
N PHE A 195 -7.86 19.41 -20.24
CA PHE A 195 -7.32 18.19 -20.90
C PHE A 195 -8.26 17.61 -21.97
N GLN A 196 -8.47 18.36 -23.04
CA GLN A 196 -8.74 17.75 -24.35
C GLN A 196 -7.41 17.43 -25.02
N PHE A 197 -7.13 16.14 -25.21
CA PHE A 197 -5.98 15.70 -26.01
C PHE A 197 -6.07 16.30 -27.43
N PRO A 198 -4.99 16.88 -27.98
CA PRO A 198 -4.94 17.17 -29.41
C PRO A 198 -5.03 15.84 -30.17
N ALA A 199 -5.90 15.81 -31.19
CA ALA A 199 -6.01 14.67 -32.09
C ALA A 199 -4.63 14.34 -32.69
N THR A 200 -4.25 13.06 -32.62
CA THR A 200 -2.99 12.54 -33.13
C THR A 200 -2.80 12.92 -34.61
N PRO A 201 -1.67 13.55 -35.01
CA PRO A 201 -1.35 13.73 -36.41
C PRO A 201 -1.05 12.37 -37.06
N GLN A 202 -1.63 12.12 -38.23
CA GLN A 202 -1.28 10.99 -39.09
C GLN A 202 0.22 11.04 -39.43
N ALA A 203 0.89 9.90 -39.24
CA ALA A 203 2.29 9.72 -39.56
C ALA A 203 2.51 9.77 -41.08
N SER A 204 3.15 10.84 -41.55
CA SER A 204 3.82 10.89 -42.85
C SER A 204 5.21 10.27 -42.70
N ARG A 205 5.45 9.27 -43.55
CA ARG A 205 6.68 8.49 -43.67
C ARG A 205 7.73 9.34 -44.38
N GLU A 206 8.83 9.68 -43.71
CA GLU A 206 9.99 10.30 -44.38
C GLU A 206 11.33 9.78 -43.84
N ARG A 207 12.29 9.69 -44.77
CA ARG A 207 13.51 8.87 -44.73
C ARG A 207 14.61 9.50 -43.89
N GLN A 208 15.43 8.67 -43.24
CA GLN A 208 16.77 9.04 -42.75
C GLN A 208 17.72 9.35 -43.91
N PRO A 209 18.75 10.18 -43.64
CA PRO A 209 20.10 9.65 -43.82
C PRO A 209 21.02 9.90 -42.61
N ASP A 210 22.06 9.08 -42.57
CA ASP A 210 23.19 9.05 -41.64
C ASP A 210 23.95 10.39 -41.53
N ASN A 211 24.48 10.68 -40.35
CA ASN A 211 25.88 11.13 -40.25
C ASN A 211 26.46 11.05 -38.84
N ASP A 212 27.74 10.67 -38.81
CA ASP A 212 28.65 10.56 -37.69
C ASP A 212 28.89 11.87 -36.94
N ARG A 213 29.09 11.81 -35.61
CA ARG A 213 30.24 12.47 -34.95
C ARG A 213 30.46 12.04 -33.50
N ALA A 214 31.69 11.62 -33.24
CA ALA A 214 32.28 11.44 -31.92
C ALA A 214 32.62 12.78 -31.23
N THR A 215 32.54 12.81 -29.91
CA THR A 215 33.34 13.59 -28.92
C THR A 215 32.99 12.98 -27.55
N ASP A 216 33.85 12.19 -26.91
CA ASP A 216 35.08 12.54 -26.19
C ASP A 216 34.84 13.61 -25.10
N THR A 217 34.65 13.15 -23.85
CA THR A 217 34.82 13.96 -22.65
C THR A 217 35.43 13.12 -21.53
N LYS A 218 36.64 13.55 -21.15
CA LYS A 218 37.52 12.99 -20.15
C LYS A 218 37.35 13.80 -18.86
N ASN A 219 37.18 13.10 -17.75
CA ASN A 219 37.55 13.41 -16.36
C ASN A 219 37.37 14.83 -15.79
N MET A 220 36.71 14.91 -14.63
CA MET A 220 37.35 15.33 -13.37
C MET A 220 36.41 15.07 -12.18
N PHE A 221 36.72 14.04 -11.39
CA PHE A 221 36.30 13.90 -10.00
C PHE A 221 37.44 14.38 -9.12
N ALA A 222 37.14 15.24 -8.16
CA ALA A 222 37.90 15.41 -6.93
C ALA A 222 36.87 15.55 -5.81
N ALA A 223 36.73 14.50 -5.01
CA ALA A 223 36.00 14.53 -3.75
C ALA A 223 37.02 14.09 -2.68
N GLU A 224 37.34 15.01 -1.78
CA GLU A 224 38.20 14.78 -0.63
C GLU A 224 37.42 14.19 0.55
N ASP A 225 38.16 13.35 1.27
CA ASP A 225 37.96 12.65 2.53
C ASP A 225 37.01 13.24 3.58
N VAL A 226 36.10 12.40 4.06
CA VAL A 226 35.78 12.30 5.49
C VAL A 226 35.66 10.82 5.86
N LYS A 227 36.67 10.32 6.57
CA LYS A 227 36.76 8.96 7.13
C LYS A 227 36.83 9.08 8.66
N ASP A 228 36.32 8.05 9.32
CA ASP A 228 36.40 7.76 10.76
C ASP A 228 35.30 8.31 11.67
N MET A 229 34.35 7.43 12.01
CA MET A 229 33.94 7.17 13.39
C MET A 229 32.91 6.04 13.40
N PHE A 230 33.28 4.87 13.93
CA PHE A 230 32.42 3.96 14.73
C PHE A 230 33.25 2.70 15.04
N THR A 231 33.93 2.71 16.18
CA THR A 231 34.39 1.49 16.85
C THR A 231 33.40 1.16 17.96
N ALA A 232 32.88 -0.07 17.91
CA ALA A 232 32.00 -0.65 18.91
C ALA A 232 32.74 -0.88 20.23
N LYS A 233 32.01 -0.77 21.35
CA LYS A 233 32.46 -1.27 22.64
C LYS A 233 31.35 -2.12 23.24
N ASP A 234 31.64 -3.41 23.33
CA ASP A 234 30.86 -4.40 24.05
C ASP A 234 30.89 -4.11 25.55
N THR A 235 29.78 -4.38 26.25
CA THR A 235 29.83 -4.77 27.65
C THR A 235 28.63 -5.68 27.94
N GLU A 236 28.94 -6.91 28.30
CA GLU A 236 28.04 -7.89 28.90
C GLU A 236 27.51 -7.38 30.24
N ASP A 237 26.26 -7.74 30.58
CA ASP A 237 26.02 -8.22 31.94
C ASP A 237 24.78 -9.12 32.04
N THR A 238 24.94 -10.17 32.81
CA THR A 238 24.04 -11.31 33.00
C THR A 238 23.33 -11.17 34.34
N SER A 239 22.01 -11.35 34.41
CA SER A 239 21.38 -11.87 35.64
C SER A 239 20.02 -12.50 35.35
N ALA A 240 19.68 -13.45 36.22
CA ALA A 240 18.73 -14.55 36.01
C ALA A 240 17.53 -14.48 36.97
N ALA A 241 16.59 -15.42 36.74
CA ALA A 241 15.47 -15.88 37.58
C ALA A 241 14.13 -15.13 37.33
N THR A 242 12.95 -15.74 37.27
CA THR A 242 12.45 -17.02 37.84
C THR A 242 11.19 -17.47 37.09
N VAL A 243 10.95 -18.79 37.02
CA VAL A 243 9.77 -19.47 36.41
C VAL A 243 8.84 -20.01 37.51
N SER A 244 7.52 -20.04 37.24
CA SER A 244 6.48 -21.06 37.58
C SER A 244 5.09 -20.43 37.90
N PRO A 245 3.95 -21.18 37.90
CA PRO A 245 3.23 -21.76 36.76
C PRO A 245 1.68 -21.45 36.85
N PRO A 246 0.78 -22.05 36.02
CA PRO A 246 -0.54 -21.48 35.69
C PRO A 246 -1.72 -22.05 36.50
N SER A 247 -2.89 -21.38 36.41
CA SER A 247 -4.16 -21.89 36.94
C SER A 247 -5.38 -21.44 36.10
N SER A 248 -6.16 -22.45 35.69
CA SER A 248 -7.64 -22.56 35.45
C SER A 248 -8.34 -21.48 34.61
N GLU A 249 -8.89 -21.79 33.43
CA GLU A 249 -10.17 -22.51 33.18
C GLU A 249 -11.35 -21.90 33.95
N ASP A 250 -12.21 -21.18 33.22
CA ASP A 250 -13.68 -21.33 33.30
C ASP A 250 -14.35 -20.62 32.11
N ASP A 251 -15.32 -21.35 31.55
CA ASP A 251 -16.21 -21.06 30.43
C ASP A 251 -17.19 -19.91 30.70
N GLU A 252 -17.51 -19.08 29.70
CA GLU A 252 -18.88 -18.58 29.49
C GLU A 252 -19.17 -18.33 28.00
N ASP A 253 -20.17 -19.06 27.51
CA ASP A 253 -20.85 -18.89 26.23
C ASP A 253 -21.56 -17.53 26.14
N SER A 254 -21.45 -16.83 25.02
CA SER A 254 -22.46 -15.85 24.61
C SER A 254 -22.51 -15.67 23.09
N ASP A 255 -23.66 -16.07 22.56
CA ASP A 255 -24.14 -15.92 21.20
C ASP A 255 -24.49 -14.44 20.85
N GLU A 256 -24.42 -14.16 19.54
CA GLU A 256 -25.07 -13.07 18.80
C GLU A 256 -24.58 -11.62 18.99
N SER A 257 -23.84 -11.12 17.99
CA SER A 257 -24.44 -10.36 16.89
C SER A 257 -23.37 -9.72 15.99
N SER A 258 -23.61 -9.80 14.69
CA SER A 258 -22.76 -9.32 13.61
C SER A 258 -22.61 -7.80 13.62
N ASP A 259 -21.39 -7.31 13.84
CA ASP A 259 -20.98 -6.00 13.34
C ASP A 259 -19.55 -6.08 12.77
N GLU A 260 -19.46 -5.96 11.44
CA GLU A 260 -18.19 -5.84 10.73
C GLU A 260 -17.61 -4.46 11.01
N THR A 261 -16.57 -4.36 11.85
CA THR A 261 -15.35 -3.53 11.67
C THR A 261 -14.54 -3.41 12.96
N ALA A 262 -13.85 -4.48 13.36
CA ALA A 262 -12.67 -4.37 14.22
C ALA A 262 -11.81 -5.61 14.01
N ILE A 263 -10.62 -5.43 13.42
CA ILE A 263 -9.59 -6.47 13.34
C ILE A 263 -8.46 -6.00 14.24
N GLU A 264 -8.32 -6.65 15.39
CA GLU A 264 -7.25 -6.41 16.35
C GLU A 264 -5.92 -6.95 15.79
N ASN A 265 -4.89 -6.11 15.65
CA ASN A 265 -3.52 -6.59 15.46
C ASN A 265 -2.84 -6.72 16.84
N GLU A 266 -2.14 -7.82 17.12
CA GLU A 266 -1.45 -7.99 18.42
C GLU A 266 -0.19 -7.11 18.56
N ASP A 267 0.33 -6.53 17.47
CA ASP A 267 1.35 -5.47 17.48
C ASP A 267 0.75 -4.05 17.62
N GLU A 268 -0.57 -3.93 17.82
CA GLU A 268 -1.31 -2.66 17.92
C GLU A 268 -1.50 -2.17 19.35
N LYS A 269 -0.99 -2.87 20.38
CA LYS A 269 -1.17 -2.41 21.77
C LYS A 269 -0.57 -1.02 22.04
N ASP A 270 0.42 -0.59 21.27
CA ASP A 270 0.96 0.79 21.29
C ASP A 270 0.35 1.73 20.24
N ASN A 271 -0.49 1.21 19.34
CA ASN A 271 -1.29 1.99 18.41
C ASN A 271 -2.77 1.79 18.76
N LEU A 272 -3.19 2.34 19.91
CA LEU A 272 -4.60 2.51 20.27
C LEU A 272 -5.44 2.72 18.99
N PRO A 273 -6.45 1.86 18.70
CA PRO A 273 -7.31 2.09 17.56
C PRO A 273 -7.80 3.52 17.70
N LEU A 274 -7.54 4.32 16.67
CA LEU A 274 -7.94 5.71 16.61
C LEU A 274 -9.44 5.73 16.35
N THR A 275 -10.23 5.21 17.30
CA THR A 275 -11.64 5.52 17.46
C THR A 275 -11.69 6.98 17.83
N PHE A 276 -11.68 7.81 16.81
CA PHE A 276 -12.06 9.19 16.91
C PHE A 276 -13.58 9.21 16.68
N PRO A 277 -14.40 9.25 17.74
CA PRO A 277 -15.85 9.16 17.55
C PRO A 277 -16.40 10.36 16.76
N HIS A 278 -15.61 11.43 16.61
CA HIS A 278 -16.04 12.70 16.02
C HIS A 278 -15.00 13.40 15.12
N THR A 279 -13.91 12.74 14.68
CA THR A 279 -13.03 13.42 13.70
C THR A 279 -13.61 13.36 12.32
N SER A 280 -13.58 14.50 11.65
CA SER A 280 -13.97 14.62 10.26
C SER A 280 -13.18 13.71 9.32
N GLU A 281 -13.85 13.31 8.25
CA GLU A 281 -13.29 12.49 7.18
C GLU A 281 -12.02 13.10 6.57
N SER A 282 -11.90 14.43 6.53
CA SER A 282 -10.72 15.13 5.99
C SER A 282 -9.49 15.01 6.91
N VAL A 283 -9.66 15.22 8.22
CA VAL A 283 -8.58 15.03 9.21
C VAL A 283 -8.17 13.55 9.26
N ARG A 284 -9.15 12.65 9.22
CA ARG A 284 -8.91 11.20 9.16
C ARG A 284 -8.09 10.82 7.93
N ARG A 285 -8.40 11.38 6.75
CA ARG A 285 -7.63 11.14 5.51
C ARG A 285 -6.23 11.72 5.55
N LEU A 286 -6.04 12.92 6.13
CA LEU A 286 -4.72 13.50 6.35
C LEU A 286 -3.87 12.57 7.21
N LEU A 287 -4.39 12.19 8.38
CA LEU A 287 -3.73 11.27 9.29
C LEU A 287 -3.47 9.92 8.64
N GLN A 288 -4.44 9.35 7.91
CA GLN A 288 -4.28 8.09 7.20
C GLN A 288 -3.21 8.17 6.10
N SER A 289 -3.11 9.30 5.41
CA SER A 289 -2.06 9.53 4.41
C SER A 289 -0.70 9.58 5.08
N MET A 290 -0.58 10.30 6.19
CA MET A 290 0.65 10.30 7.00
C MET A 290 0.96 8.91 7.57
N TYR A 291 -0.01 8.17 8.10
CA TYR A 291 0.21 6.80 8.55
C TYR A 291 0.64 5.87 7.42
N ALA A 292 0.12 6.03 6.21
CA ALA A 292 0.59 5.26 5.07
C ALA A 292 2.06 5.57 4.74
N ILE A 293 2.49 6.82 4.93
CA ILE A 293 3.90 7.25 4.84
C ILE A 293 4.74 6.61 5.97
N LEU A 294 4.22 6.56 7.20
CA LEU A 294 4.94 6.08 8.38
C LEU A 294 5.00 4.55 8.48
N ALA A 295 3.94 3.85 8.09
CA ALA A 295 3.86 2.37 8.09
C ALA A 295 4.93 1.73 7.20
N TRP A 296 5.43 2.48 6.22
CA TRP A 296 6.58 2.10 5.43
C TRP A 296 7.83 1.86 6.28
N GLN A 297 8.14 2.79 7.18
CA GLN A 297 9.32 2.71 8.02
C GLN A 297 9.23 1.51 8.95
N THR A 298 8.04 1.25 9.50
CA THR A 298 7.76 0.05 10.30
C THR A 298 8.03 -1.22 9.50
N ALA A 299 7.54 -1.29 8.25
CA ALA A 299 7.75 -2.46 7.40
C ALA A 299 9.23 -2.67 7.04
N VAL A 300 9.96 -1.59 6.74
CA VAL A 300 11.40 -1.63 6.47
C VAL A 300 12.20 -2.07 7.69
N ASN A 301 11.90 -1.51 8.87
CA ASN A 301 12.55 -1.90 10.12
C ASN A 301 12.25 -3.35 10.50
N SER A 302 11.02 -3.82 10.24
CA SER A 302 10.66 -5.22 10.43
C SER A 302 11.45 -6.12 9.47
N LEU A 303 11.50 -5.76 8.19
CA LEU A 303 12.26 -6.53 7.21
C LEU A 303 13.77 -6.52 7.52
N SER A 304 14.32 -5.40 7.97
CA SER A 304 15.75 -5.28 8.26
C SER A 304 16.20 -6.17 9.41
N LYS A 305 15.36 -6.32 10.45
CA LYS A 305 15.57 -7.31 11.52
C LYS A 305 15.60 -8.76 11.01
N HIS A 306 15.01 -9.01 9.85
CA HIS A 306 14.97 -10.33 9.22
C HIS A 306 15.96 -10.49 8.07
N LEU A 307 16.66 -9.43 7.62
CA LEU A 307 17.64 -9.48 6.54
C LEU A 307 18.77 -10.48 6.79
N GLY A 308 19.23 -10.62 8.03
CA GLY A 308 20.22 -11.64 8.40
C GLY A 308 19.75 -13.06 8.10
N LYS A 309 18.44 -13.34 8.26
CA LYS A 309 17.84 -14.65 7.92
C LYS A 309 17.77 -14.89 6.41
N PHE A 310 17.76 -13.83 5.61
CA PHE A 310 17.77 -13.94 4.15
C PHE A 310 19.18 -14.17 3.59
N ALA A 311 20.24 -13.99 4.40
CA ALA A 311 21.63 -14.08 3.92
C ALA A 311 22.04 -15.43 3.34
N GLU A 312 21.39 -16.48 3.82
CA GLU A 312 21.60 -17.85 3.38
C GLU A 312 20.54 -18.30 2.37
N VAL A 313 19.56 -17.45 2.07
CA VAL A 313 18.42 -17.79 1.21
C VAL A 313 18.72 -17.41 -0.24
N HIS A 314 18.84 -18.44 -1.10
CA HIS A 314 18.94 -18.22 -2.54
C HIS A 314 17.62 -17.67 -3.11
N MET A 315 17.60 -16.36 -3.36
CA MET A 315 16.46 -15.73 -4.03
C MET A 315 16.50 -15.98 -5.54
N ARG A 316 15.41 -16.54 -6.08
CA ARG A 316 15.21 -16.68 -7.53
C ARG A 316 14.07 -15.79 -7.98
N VAL A 317 14.35 -14.90 -8.92
CA VAL A 317 13.34 -14.06 -9.58
C VAL A 317 12.95 -14.71 -10.89
N GLN A 318 11.65 -14.88 -11.13
CA GLN A 318 11.12 -15.36 -12.41
C GLN A 318 10.07 -14.39 -12.95
N PHE A 319 10.13 -14.15 -14.25
CA PHE A 319 9.16 -13.32 -14.94
C PHE A 319 8.08 -14.20 -15.55
N PHE A 320 6.84 -13.96 -15.14
CA PHE A 320 5.67 -14.62 -15.72
C PHE A 320 5.00 -13.67 -16.68
N GLU A 321 5.05 -14.01 -17.97
CA GLU A 321 4.22 -13.34 -18.96
C GLU A 321 2.80 -13.87 -18.84
N CYS A 322 1.93 -13.06 -18.23
CA CYS A 322 0.50 -13.33 -18.28
C CYS A 322 -0.03 -12.94 -19.65
N ASP A 323 -0.79 -13.83 -20.26
CA ASP A 323 -1.51 -13.50 -21.48
C ASP A 323 -2.32 -12.23 -21.34
N ARG A 324 -2.31 -11.44 -22.41
CA ARG A 324 -3.28 -10.37 -22.54
C ARG A 324 -4.66 -10.99 -22.60
N VAL A 325 -5.44 -10.68 -21.59
CA VAL A 325 -6.87 -10.98 -21.54
C VAL A 325 -7.51 -10.43 -22.82
N PRO A 326 -8.11 -11.28 -23.67
CA PRO A 326 -8.86 -10.80 -24.80
C PRO A 326 -9.92 -9.83 -24.28
N ARG A 327 -10.02 -8.64 -24.88
CA ARG A 327 -11.13 -7.73 -24.54
C ARG A 327 -12.43 -8.46 -24.88
N ILE A 328 -13.17 -8.84 -23.84
CA ILE A 328 -14.48 -9.46 -23.99
C ILE A 328 -15.38 -8.42 -24.64
N LYS A 329 -15.72 -8.62 -25.92
CA LYS A 329 -16.70 -7.78 -26.60
C LYS A 329 -18.05 -8.00 -25.93
N GLN A 330 -18.82 -6.93 -25.75
CA GLN A 330 -20.21 -7.02 -25.35
C GLN A 330 -20.99 -7.65 -26.49
N ASP A 331 -21.04 -8.98 -26.49
CA ASP A 331 -21.74 -9.78 -27.48
C ASP A 331 -23.11 -10.16 -26.90
N SER A 332 -24.17 -9.94 -27.69
CA SER A 332 -25.53 -10.41 -27.37
C SER A 332 -25.56 -11.92 -27.13
N ARG A 333 -24.67 -12.67 -27.81
CA ARG A 333 -24.49 -14.11 -27.59
C ARG A 333 -24.00 -14.44 -26.17
N MET A 334 -23.08 -13.64 -25.63
CA MET A 334 -22.58 -13.84 -24.27
C MET A 334 -23.69 -13.55 -23.25
N LYS A 335 -24.44 -12.45 -23.45
CA LYS A 335 -25.61 -12.13 -22.62
C LYS A 335 -26.63 -13.28 -22.63
N ALA A 336 -26.95 -13.82 -23.80
CA ALA A 336 -27.87 -14.95 -23.93
C ALA A 336 -27.35 -16.19 -23.18
N LYS A 337 -26.06 -16.53 -23.31
CA LYS A 337 -25.46 -17.68 -22.61
C LYS A 337 -25.44 -17.50 -21.08
N LEU A 338 -25.25 -16.29 -20.59
CA LEU A 338 -25.32 -16.00 -19.16
C LEU A 338 -26.74 -16.11 -18.63
N ASN A 339 -27.74 -15.64 -19.39
CA ASN A 339 -29.15 -15.85 -19.03
C ASN A 339 -29.52 -17.34 -19.08
N GLU A 340 -28.92 -18.13 -19.96
CA GLU A 340 -29.10 -19.58 -19.99
C GLU A 340 -28.51 -20.25 -18.73
N ILE A 341 -27.32 -19.84 -18.30
CA ILE A 341 -26.66 -20.39 -17.11
C ILE A 341 -27.33 -19.89 -15.81
N PHE A 342 -27.83 -18.65 -15.83
CA PHE A 342 -28.42 -17.97 -14.68
C PHE A 342 -29.80 -17.39 -15.03
N PRO A 343 -30.83 -18.23 -15.21
CA PRO A 343 -32.16 -17.80 -15.68
C PRO A 343 -32.86 -16.80 -14.75
N GLY A 344 -32.43 -16.66 -13.49
CA GLY A 344 -32.98 -15.69 -12.52
C GLY A 344 -32.21 -14.38 -12.39
N LEU A 345 -31.11 -14.18 -13.12
CA LEU A 345 -30.21 -13.03 -12.90
C LEU A 345 -30.72 -11.71 -13.54
N ASP A 346 -31.83 -11.75 -14.29
CA ASP A 346 -32.40 -10.67 -15.12
C ASP A 346 -31.41 -9.55 -15.45
N LEU A 347 -30.43 -9.89 -16.30
CA LEU A 347 -29.35 -8.98 -16.66
C LEU A 347 -29.87 -7.91 -17.64
N GLY A 348 -30.60 -6.93 -17.11
CA GLY A 348 -30.95 -5.72 -17.84
C GLY A 348 -29.70 -5.05 -18.45
N GLN A 349 -29.88 -4.27 -19.53
CA GLN A 349 -28.76 -3.73 -20.32
C GLN A 349 -27.75 -2.93 -19.48
N LYS A 350 -28.23 -2.17 -18.48
CA LYS A 350 -27.38 -1.40 -17.56
C LYS A 350 -26.56 -2.31 -16.63
N SER A 351 -27.16 -3.37 -16.09
CA SER A 351 -26.49 -4.35 -15.23
C SER A 351 -25.46 -5.16 -16.01
N PHE A 352 -25.82 -5.61 -17.21
CA PHE A 352 -24.87 -6.26 -18.12
C PHE A 352 -23.69 -5.33 -18.47
N GLY A 353 -23.94 -4.05 -18.74
CA GLY A 353 -22.89 -3.07 -19.01
C GLY A 353 -21.97 -2.78 -17.81
N ARG A 354 -22.48 -2.80 -16.58
CA ARG A 354 -21.64 -2.72 -15.36
C ARG A 354 -20.79 -3.98 -15.19
N MET A 355 -21.40 -5.15 -15.34
CA MET A 355 -20.75 -6.44 -15.20
C MET A 355 -19.66 -6.65 -16.25
N SER A 356 -19.94 -6.34 -17.52
CA SER A 356 -18.96 -6.36 -18.62
C SER A 356 -17.77 -5.44 -18.34
N ARG A 357 -17.99 -4.25 -17.77
CA ARG A 357 -16.89 -3.35 -17.34
C ARG A 357 -16.08 -3.91 -16.17
N SER A 358 -16.68 -4.71 -15.30
CA SER A 358 -15.96 -5.41 -14.23
C SER A 358 -15.09 -6.53 -14.79
N TRP A 359 -15.63 -7.34 -15.71
CA TRP A 359 -14.90 -8.45 -16.34
C TRP A 359 -13.78 -8.03 -17.27
N SER A 360 -13.92 -6.89 -17.96
CA SER A 360 -12.83 -6.33 -18.76
C SER A 360 -11.64 -5.90 -17.89
N ARG A 361 -11.84 -5.82 -16.56
CA ARG A 361 -10.81 -5.59 -15.54
C ARG A 361 -10.41 -6.86 -14.81
N ALA A 362 -10.87 -8.04 -15.24
CA ALA A 362 -10.40 -9.31 -14.73
C ALA A 362 -8.88 -9.41 -14.91
N LYS A 363 -8.21 -9.97 -13.92
CA LYS A 363 -6.76 -10.13 -13.91
C LYS A 363 -6.42 -11.55 -13.50
N VAL A 364 -5.26 -12.02 -13.93
CA VAL A 364 -4.63 -13.17 -13.29
C VAL A 364 -4.09 -12.69 -11.94
N HIS A 365 -4.46 -13.38 -10.86
CA HIS A 365 -4.01 -13.02 -9.51
C HIS A 365 -2.62 -13.62 -9.26
N ALA A 366 -1.77 -12.89 -8.54
CA ALA A 366 -0.38 -13.29 -8.35
C ALA A 366 -0.26 -14.61 -7.56
N GLU A 367 -1.07 -14.77 -6.51
CA GLU A 367 -1.15 -15.98 -5.70
C GLU A 367 -1.54 -17.20 -6.55
N ALA A 368 -2.57 -17.06 -7.39
CA ALA A 368 -3.01 -18.11 -8.29
C ALA A 368 -1.91 -18.50 -9.31
N THR A 369 -1.23 -17.52 -9.90
CA THR A 369 -0.11 -17.76 -10.82
C THR A 369 1.03 -18.49 -10.13
N LEU A 370 1.39 -18.08 -8.92
CA LEU A 370 2.47 -18.72 -8.16
C LEU A 370 2.14 -20.18 -7.83
N MET A 371 0.93 -20.46 -7.35
CA MET A 371 0.49 -21.83 -7.08
C MET A 371 0.50 -22.70 -8.34
N ALA A 372 -0.05 -22.19 -9.44
CA ALA A 372 -0.08 -22.92 -10.71
C ALA A 372 1.33 -23.21 -11.24
N TRP A 373 2.23 -22.23 -11.13
CA TRP A 373 3.63 -22.40 -11.51
C TRP A 373 4.35 -23.44 -10.66
N VAL A 374 4.26 -23.33 -9.32
CA VAL A 374 4.87 -24.31 -8.40
C VAL A 374 4.33 -25.70 -8.67
N PHE A 375 3.03 -25.82 -8.90
CA PHE A 375 2.38 -27.08 -9.23
C PHE A 375 2.90 -27.70 -10.54
N THR A 376 3.19 -26.90 -11.56
CA THR A 376 3.83 -27.38 -12.79
C THR A 376 5.29 -27.75 -12.58
N GLN A 377 6.03 -26.96 -11.81
CA GLN A 377 7.45 -27.23 -11.54
C GLN A 377 7.63 -28.49 -10.70
N SER A 378 6.77 -28.76 -9.72
CA SER A 378 6.86 -29.99 -8.92
C SER A 378 6.64 -31.25 -9.73
N LYS A 379 5.88 -31.17 -10.83
CA LYS A 379 5.74 -32.29 -11.78
C LYS A 379 7.01 -32.51 -12.60
N MET A 380 7.72 -31.45 -12.94
CA MET A 380 8.97 -31.53 -13.70
C MET A 380 10.14 -31.97 -12.83
N ASP A 381 10.18 -31.52 -11.58
CA ASP A 381 11.24 -31.80 -10.63
C ASP A 381 10.69 -31.83 -9.20
N PRO A 382 10.16 -32.99 -8.74
CA PRO A 382 9.61 -33.15 -7.40
C PRO A 382 10.62 -32.84 -6.30
N SER A 383 11.92 -33.01 -6.59
CA SER A 383 13.00 -32.81 -5.63
C SER A 383 13.24 -31.35 -5.25
N LYS A 384 12.61 -30.40 -5.95
CA LYS A 384 12.73 -28.97 -5.61
C LYS A 384 11.77 -28.52 -4.53
N PHE A 385 10.77 -29.34 -4.20
CA PHE A 385 9.68 -28.97 -3.31
C PHE A 385 9.51 -30.06 -2.25
N PHE A 386 10.55 -30.23 -1.43
CA PHE A 386 10.55 -31.16 -0.30
C PHE A 386 9.98 -30.57 0.99
N GLU A 387 9.59 -29.29 1.00
CA GLU A 387 8.94 -28.70 2.17
C GLU A 387 7.55 -29.29 2.36
N GLU A 388 7.19 -29.58 3.62
CA GLU A 388 5.86 -30.10 3.99
C GLU A 388 4.73 -29.13 3.63
N GLU A 389 5.03 -27.82 3.61
CA GLU A 389 4.11 -26.76 3.23
C GLU A 389 4.82 -25.66 2.44
N ILE A 390 4.23 -25.23 1.33
CA ILE A 390 4.72 -24.16 0.46
C ILE A 390 3.95 -22.88 0.79
N PRO A 391 4.55 -21.92 1.52
CA PRO A 391 3.89 -20.66 1.82
C PRO A 391 3.76 -19.81 0.56
N ILE A 392 2.52 -19.40 0.24
CA ILE A 392 2.22 -18.44 -0.82
C ILE A 392 1.70 -17.19 -0.15
N ALA A 393 2.43 -16.08 -0.28
CA ALA A 393 2.01 -14.80 0.26
C ALA A 393 2.33 -13.67 -0.71
N ALA A 394 1.30 -13.03 -1.26
CA ALA A 394 1.44 -11.74 -1.92
C ALA A 394 0.81 -10.59 -1.09
N SER A 395 -0.01 -10.91 -0.10
CA SER A 395 -0.75 -9.95 0.74
C SER A 395 -1.12 -10.58 2.10
N LYS A 396 -1.74 -9.82 3.01
CA LYS A 396 -2.19 -10.32 4.33
C LYS A 396 -3.29 -11.38 4.23
N GLN A 397 -4.15 -11.30 3.21
CA GLN A 397 -5.25 -12.23 2.94
C GLN A 397 -5.46 -12.29 1.43
N CYS A 398 -5.71 -13.47 0.88
CA CYS A 398 -5.97 -13.61 -0.55
C CYS A 398 -7.47 -13.52 -0.87
N CYS A 399 -7.79 -13.37 -2.16
CA CYS A 399 -9.19 -13.45 -2.58
C CYS A 399 -9.76 -14.85 -2.39
N TYR A 400 -11.09 -14.94 -2.33
CA TYR A 400 -11.79 -16.21 -2.15
C TYR A 400 -11.40 -17.24 -3.20
N LEU A 401 -11.27 -16.84 -4.47
CA LEU A 401 -10.92 -17.76 -5.54
C LEU A 401 -9.49 -18.30 -5.46
N CYS A 402 -8.53 -17.50 -4.99
CA CYS A 402 -7.18 -17.98 -4.73
C CYS A 402 -7.17 -18.97 -3.57
N TYR A 403 -7.94 -18.69 -2.51
CA TYR A 403 -8.09 -19.59 -1.38
C TYR A 403 -8.68 -20.94 -1.80
N ARG A 404 -9.80 -20.95 -2.53
CA ARG A 404 -10.39 -22.18 -3.06
C ARG A 404 -9.45 -22.92 -4.00
N LEU A 405 -8.70 -22.21 -4.85
CA LEU A 405 -7.72 -22.84 -5.73
C LEU A 405 -6.65 -23.59 -4.92
N GLN A 406 -6.18 -23.02 -3.81
CA GLN A 406 -5.24 -23.69 -2.91
C GLN A 406 -5.83 -24.98 -2.33
N GLU A 407 -7.05 -24.94 -1.78
CA GLU A 407 -7.72 -26.14 -1.25
C GLU A 407 -7.78 -27.24 -2.32
N LYS A 408 -8.23 -26.88 -3.53
CA LYS A 408 -8.34 -27.83 -4.64
C LYS A 408 -7.01 -28.37 -5.13
N LEU A 409 -5.96 -27.55 -5.16
CA LEU A 409 -4.62 -28.01 -5.54
C LEU A 409 -4.01 -28.92 -4.47
N ASN A 410 -4.25 -28.64 -3.19
CA ASN A 410 -3.81 -29.47 -2.06
C ASN A 410 -4.50 -30.84 -2.08
N ASP A 411 -5.79 -30.88 -2.42
CA ASP A 411 -6.54 -32.14 -2.54
C ASP A 411 -6.12 -32.96 -3.78
N PHE A 412 -5.66 -32.29 -4.84
CA PHE A 412 -5.36 -32.91 -6.12
C PHE A 412 -3.96 -33.53 -6.22
N GLY A 413 -3.00 -33.07 -5.42
CA GLY A 413 -1.58 -33.47 -5.54
C GLY A 413 -0.88 -33.71 -4.21
N SER A 414 0.42 -34.00 -4.26
CA SER A 414 1.25 -34.16 -3.06
C SER A 414 1.75 -32.84 -2.48
N LEU A 415 1.51 -31.72 -3.17
CA LEU A 415 1.90 -30.40 -2.68
C LEU A 415 0.88 -29.89 -1.67
N LYS A 416 1.37 -29.26 -0.60
CA LYS A 416 0.53 -28.50 0.32
C LYS A 416 0.89 -27.03 0.26
N PHE A 417 0.04 -26.23 -0.36
CA PHE A 417 0.14 -24.79 -0.32
C PHE A 417 -0.47 -24.26 0.98
N ARG A 418 0.15 -23.22 1.55
CA ARG A 418 -0.36 -22.45 2.68
C ARG A 418 -0.55 -20.99 2.29
N LEU A 419 -1.79 -20.51 2.34
CA LEU A 419 -2.14 -19.10 2.15
C LEU A 419 -2.42 -18.43 3.50
N PRO A 420 -2.28 -17.09 3.62
CA PRO A 420 -2.48 -16.36 4.87
C PRO A 420 -3.97 -16.15 5.24
N GLY A 421 -4.88 -16.96 4.67
CA GLY A 421 -6.34 -16.82 4.83
C GLY A 421 -7.00 -15.99 3.72
N SER A 422 -8.34 -15.87 3.79
CA SER A 422 -9.14 -15.17 2.79
C SER A 422 -9.94 -14.00 3.36
N HIS A 423 -10.07 -12.93 2.60
CA HIS A 423 -10.98 -11.82 2.90
C HIS A 423 -12.41 -12.05 2.35
N HIS A 424 -12.74 -13.28 1.92
CA HIS A 424 -14.03 -13.73 1.37
C HIS A 424 -14.54 -13.02 0.10
N GLY A 425 -13.89 -11.94 -0.32
CA GLY A 425 -14.23 -11.19 -1.52
C GLY A 425 -13.91 -11.95 -2.79
N ILE A 426 -14.89 -12.03 -3.69
CA ILE A 426 -14.74 -12.60 -5.03
C ILE A 426 -14.39 -11.48 -6.00
N PHE A 427 -13.17 -11.49 -6.53
CA PHE A 427 -12.74 -10.56 -7.56
C PHE A 427 -12.78 -11.22 -8.94
N ALA A 428 -12.94 -10.39 -9.98
CA ALA A 428 -12.84 -10.84 -11.35
C ALA A 428 -11.48 -11.53 -11.57
N TRP A 429 -11.53 -12.79 -11.99
CA TRP A 429 -10.41 -13.71 -11.97
C TRP A 429 -10.23 -14.35 -13.34
N ILE A 430 -8.97 -14.53 -13.72
CA ILE A 430 -8.59 -15.26 -14.94
C ILE A 430 -7.76 -16.45 -14.49
N PRO A 431 -8.19 -17.67 -14.84
CA PRO A 431 -7.46 -18.85 -14.42
C PRO A 431 -6.05 -18.84 -15.01
N PRO A 432 -5.01 -19.12 -14.22
CA PRO A 432 -3.67 -19.36 -14.75
C PRO A 432 -3.66 -20.56 -15.69
N ARG A 433 -2.86 -20.50 -16.76
CA ARG A 433 -2.79 -21.53 -17.81
C ARG A 433 -2.49 -22.93 -17.29
N ASP A 434 -1.67 -23.00 -16.25
CA ASP A 434 -1.10 -24.23 -15.73
C ASP A 434 -2.01 -24.97 -14.72
N VAL A 435 -3.18 -24.41 -14.41
CA VAL A 435 -4.15 -25.07 -13.52
C VAL A 435 -4.87 -26.20 -14.29
N PRO A 436 -4.90 -27.44 -13.75
CA PRO A 436 -5.67 -28.53 -14.35
C PRO A 436 -7.13 -28.19 -14.61
N ASN A 437 -7.65 -28.56 -15.79
CA ASN A 437 -9.05 -28.31 -16.16
C ASN A 437 -10.05 -28.86 -15.15
N GLN A 438 -9.75 -30.01 -14.52
CA GLN A 438 -10.61 -30.59 -13.49
C GLN A 438 -10.80 -29.62 -12.30
N ILE A 439 -9.71 -29.02 -11.82
CA ILE A 439 -9.75 -28.02 -10.74
C ILE A 439 -10.56 -26.80 -11.19
N LEU A 440 -10.41 -26.35 -12.44
CA LEU A 440 -11.18 -25.23 -12.96
C LEU A 440 -12.69 -25.52 -13.02
N VAL A 441 -13.07 -26.75 -13.34
CA VAL A 441 -14.47 -27.20 -13.30
C VAL A 441 -15.00 -27.21 -11.87
N GLU A 442 -14.22 -27.69 -10.90
CA GLU A 442 -14.61 -27.68 -9.49
C GLU A 442 -14.77 -26.26 -8.95
N LEU A 443 -13.84 -25.36 -9.25
CA LEU A 443 -13.93 -23.94 -8.88
C LEU A 443 -15.16 -23.26 -9.49
N ARG A 444 -15.48 -23.60 -10.75
CA ARG A 444 -16.71 -23.12 -11.39
C ARG A 444 -17.95 -23.61 -10.64
N SER A 445 -17.99 -24.89 -10.26
CA SER A 445 -19.12 -25.46 -9.51
C SER A 445 -19.28 -24.79 -8.15
N ASP A 446 -18.18 -24.52 -7.44
CA ASP A 446 -18.21 -23.78 -6.18
C ASP A 446 -18.80 -22.37 -6.34
N LEU A 447 -18.39 -21.64 -7.39
CA LEU A 447 -18.95 -20.32 -7.68
C LEU A 447 -20.44 -20.38 -8.02
N LEU A 448 -20.86 -21.37 -8.82
CA LEU A 448 -22.27 -21.54 -9.17
C LEU A 448 -23.12 -21.80 -7.93
N ARG A 449 -22.62 -22.63 -6.99
CA ARG A 449 -23.30 -22.89 -5.72
C ARG A 449 -23.50 -21.61 -4.91
N ILE A 450 -22.46 -20.79 -4.75
CA ILE A 450 -22.57 -19.50 -4.03
C ILE A 450 -23.62 -18.60 -4.67
N VAL A 451 -23.64 -18.49 -6.00
CA VAL A 451 -24.63 -17.68 -6.71
C VAL A 451 -26.04 -18.22 -6.49
N SER A 452 -26.23 -19.54 -6.53
CA SER A 452 -27.51 -20.19 -6.23
C SER A 452 -27.98 -19.92 -4.81
N ASP A 453 -27.08 -20.03 -3.82
CA ASP A 453 -27.40 -19.82 -2.41
C ASP A 453 -27.81 -18.36 -2.13
N VAL A 454 -27.05 -17.40 -2.65
CA VAL A 454 -27.37 -15.97 -2.54
C VAL A 454 -28.71 -15.65 -3.22
N SER A 455 -28.97 -16.23 -4.39
CA SER A 455 -30.24 -16.05 -5.10
C SER A 455 -31.43 -16.61 -4.31
N ALA A 456 -31.25 -17.78 -3.66
CA ALA A 456 -32.27 -18.40 -2.84
C ALA A 456 -32.59 -17.59 -1.56
N GLN A 457 -31.58 -17.00 -0.93
CA GLN A 457 -31.76 -16.16 0.26
C GLN A 457 -32.56 -14.90 -0.04
N HIS A 458 -32.26 -14.21 -1.16
CA HIS A 458 -33.00 -13.01 -1.55
C HIS A 458 -34.47 -13.30 -1.90
N SER A 459 -34.79 -14.48 -2.45
CA SER A 459 -36.18 -14.86 -2.74
C SER A 459 -37.03 -15.07 -1.48
N ARG A 460 -36.42 -15.42 -0.34
CA ARG A 460 -37.16 -15.66 0.92
C ARG A 460 -37.54 -14.38 1.64
N GLN A 461 -36.70 -13.34 1.55
CA GLN A 461 -36.96 -12.07 2.21
C GLN A 461 -38.09 -11.24 1.55
N THR A 462 -38.36 -11.46 0.27
CA THR A 462 -39.40 -10.70 -0.48
C THR A 462 -40.82 -11.22 -0.27
N SER A 463 -41.01 -12.35 0.42
CA SER A 463 -42.32 -13.01 0.54
C SER A 463 -43.03 -12.80 1.88
N THR A 464 -42.44 -12.06 2.83
CA THR A 464 -42.94 -11.95 4.22
C THR A 464 -43.72 -10.68 4.58
N THR A 465 -44.09 -9.84 3.62
CA THR A 465 -44.95 -8.66 3.89
C THR A 465 -46.30 -8.79 3.20
N ASN A 466 -47.19 -9.57 3.80
CA ASN A 466 -48.64 -9.43 3.66
C ASN A 466 -49.27 -9.88 4.98
N PHE A 467 -49.21 -9.03 5.99
CA PHE A 467 -50.11 -9.17 7.14
C PHE A 467 -51.53 -8.84 6.67
N PRO A 468 -52.52 -9.71 6.94
CA PRO A 468 -53.90 -9.39 6.63
C PRO A 468 -54.34 -8.22 7.51
N VAL A 469 -54.76 -7.12 6.88
CA VAL A 469 -55.51 -6.06 7.54
C VAL A 469 -56.83 -6.68 8.01
N VAL A 470 -56.92 -6.95 9.31
CA VAL A 470 -58.18 -7.30 9.96
C VAL A 470 -58.99 -6.00 10.05
N ASN A 471 -60.00 -5.87 9.20
CA ASN A 471 -61.03 -4.85 9.36
C ASN A 471 -61.98 -5.31 10.47
N GLU A 472 -61.89 -4.69 11.64
CA GLU A 472 -62.95 -4.75 12.65
C GLU A 472 -64.05 -3.75 12.33
N SER A 473 -65.29 -4.20 12.56
CA SER A 473 -66.57 -3.53 12.33
C SER A 473 -67.01 -2.74 13.55
#